data_AF-A0A9D3SAD0-F1
#
_entry.id   AF-A0A9D3SAD0-F1
#
_cell.length_a   1.000
_cell.length_b   1.000
_cell.length_c   1.000
_cell.angle_alpha   90.00
_cell.angle_beta   90.00
_cell.angle_gamma   90.00
#
_symmetry.space_group_name_H-M   'P 1'
#
loop_
_entity.id
_entity.type
_entity.pdbx_description
1 polymer ?
#
loop_
_entity_poly.entity_id
_entity_poly.type
_entity_poly.pdbx_seq_one_letter_code
_entity_poly.pdbx_strand_id
1 'polypeptide(L)'
;MSQAKAKGTPISRAKLGEQIFVKTDDFILSDPQMHIIKPSYNSLHDPHLRKYYHRKDMQTLLRKRNFITGEKEVRCSFKEYKMHQRYLEHLKSIADRTNGEIQRSKMRLFLEKQQEGLIPLDMTLTDMREQLLEEEVECLRQVMRAEGFRGTRKYDPEDYRIEMDLLSWKVEERARLRRIEAEVRHEWNRERQLRDAQERRERKKHTAMVRKCTVHQLQVIEQAKLSEDSVMEERNKIYKPPSRNSAKKTNLTPSRNTTKTAAPSLQPTDRVQSFVIRPRKQTQVTQAASPEQNSAVEDEVEERSRKSRIQVSVV
;
A
#
# COMPACT_ATOMS: atom_id res chain seq x y z
N MET A 1 -36.19 -45.54 -42.12
CA MET A 1 -35.98 -45.40 -40.65
C MET A 1 -35.15 -44.14 -40.42
N SER A 2 -35.81 -43.12 -39.88
CA SER A 2 -35.23 -41.81 -39.54
C SER A 2 -34.49 -41.93 -38.20
N GLN A 3 -33.19 -41.61 -38.19
CA GLN A 3 -32.50 -41.19 -36.98
C GLN A 3 -31.72 -39.92 -37.31
N ALA A 4 -32.41 -38.78 -37.23
CA ALA A 4 -31.76 -37.49 -37.09
C ALA A 4 -31.09 -37.44 -35.72
N LYS A 5 -29.80 -37.82 -35.66
CA LYS A 5 -28.96 -37.58 -34.48
C LYS A 5 -28.96 -36.08 -34.21
N ALA A 6 -29.43 -35.68 -33.04
CA ALA A 6 -29.22 -34.33 -32.52
C ALA A 6 -27.73 -34.00 -32.62
N LYS A 7 -27.37 -33.11 -33.54
CA LYS A 7 -26.00 -32.62 -33.68
C LYS A 7 -25.73 -31.76 -32.44
N GLY A 8 -25.10 -32.36 -31.43
CA GLY A 8 -24.57 -31.60 -30.31
C GLY A 8 -23.68 -30.47 -30.83
N THR A 9 -23.77 -29.30 -30.19
CA THR A 9 -22.99 -28.13 -30.55
C THR A 9 -21.51 -28.52 -30.62
N PRO A 10 -20.82 -28.22 -31.74
CA PRO A 10 -19.41 -28.58 -31.87
C PRO A 10 -18.59 -27.86 -30.82
N ILE A 11 -17.81 -28.61 -30.05
CA ILE A 11 -16.92 -28.04 -29.04
C ILE A 11 -15.69 -27.49 -29.74
N SER A 12 -15.40 -26.22 -29.48
CA SER A 12 -14.28 -25.48 -30.04
C SER A 12 -13.51 -24.77 -28.92
N ARG A 13 -12.28 -24.33 -29.21
CA ARG A 13 -11.40 -23.66 -28.22
C ARG A 13 -10.92 -22.27 -28.64
N ALA A 14 -10.76 -22.04 -29.94
CA ALA A 14 -10.35 -20.77 -30.53
C ALA A 14 -10.63 -20.78 -32.05
N LYS A 15 -10.55 -19.61 -32.68
CA LYS A 15 -10.71 -19.50 -34.14
C LYS A 15 -9.46 -19.97 -34.88
N LEU A 16 -9.64 -20.27 -36.16
CA LEU A 16 -8.58 -20.75 -37.04
C LEU A 16 -7.44 -19.73 -37.19
N GLY A 17 -6.23 -20.13 -36.83
CA GLY A 17 -5.03 -19.31 -36.86
C GLY A 17 -4.93 -18.31 -35.71
N GLU A 18 -5.75 -18.46 -34.67
CA GLU A 18 -5.57 -17.76 -33.39
C GLU A 18 -4.80 -18.63 -32.41
N GLN A 19 -3.90 -17.99 -31.66
CA GLN A 19 -3.09 -18.65 -30.66
C GLN A 19 -3.99 -19.07 -29.48
N ILE A 20 -3.90 -20.34 -29.08
CA ILE A 20 -4.65 -20.88 -27.92
C ILE A 20 -4.10 -20.33 -26.61
N PHE A 21 -2.79 -20.07 -26.58
CA PHE A 21 -2.09 -19.67 -25.37
C PHE A 21 -1.89 -18.15 -25.38
N VAL A 22 -2.27 -17.52 -24.27
CA VAL A 22 -1.98 -16.11 -24.05
C VAL A 22 -0.46 -15.97 -23.96
N LYS A 23 0.11 -15.05 -24.75
CA LYS A 23 1.50 -14.65 -24.58
C LYS A 23 1.57 -13.86 -23.27
N THR A 24 1.90 -14.54 -22.19
CA THR A 24 2.31 -13.85 -20.97
C THR A 24 3.77 -13.47 -21.15
N ASP A 25 4.08 -12.18 -21.05
CA ASP A 25 5.47 -11.69 -21.10
C ASP A 25 6.29 -12.23 -19.90
N ASP A 26 5.59 -12.60 -18.82
CA ASP A 26 6.18 -13.14 -17.60
C ASP A 26 6.01 -14.65 -17.48
N PHE A 27 7.04 -15.28 -16.91
CA PHE A 27 7.02 -16.70 -16.56
C PHE A 27 6.05 -16.95 -15.41
N ILE A 28 5.07 -17.84 -15.62
CA ILE A 28 4.13 -18.23 -14.57
C ILE A 28 4.85 -19.11 -13.55
N LEU A 29 5.35 -18.50 -12.48
CA LEU A 29 6.02 -19.20 -11.37
C LEU A 29 5.13 -20.24 -10.66
N SER A 30 3.81 -20.14 -10.86
CA SER A 30 2.84 -21.07 -10.26
C SER A 30 2.79 -22.43 -10.96
N ASP A 31 3.26 -22.52 -12.21
CA ASP A 31 3.31 -23.76 -12.99
C ASP A 31 4.59 -23.86 -13.83
N PRO A 32 5.77 -24.04 -13.19
CA PRO A 32 7.05 -24.01 -13.88
C PRO A 32 7.23 -25.09 -14.95
N GLN A 33 6.56 -26.22 -14.78
CA GLN A 33 6.60 -27.37 -15.71
C GLN A 33 5.39 -27.41 -16.67
N MET A 34 4.54 -26.38 -16.68
CA MET A 34 3.36 -26.29 -17.54
C MET A 34 2.43 -27.52 -17.43
N HIS A 35 2.22 -28.02 -16.21
CA HIS A 35 1.34 -29.16 -15.96
C HIS A 35 -0.13 -28.85 -16.23
N ILE A 36 -0.53 -27.57 -16.11
CA ILE A 36 -1.91 -27.12 -16.33
C ILE A 36 -2.27 -27.24 -17.83
N ILE A 37 -1.30 -27.01 -18.72
CA ILE A 37 -1.44 -27.34 -20.14
C ILE A 37 -0.19 -28.00 -20.69
N LYS A 38 -0.36 -29.24 -21.14
CA LYS A 38 0.64 -29.87 -22.00
C LYS A 38 0.69 -29.15 -23.35
N PRO A 39 1.86 -28.63 -23.78
CA PRO A 39 2.01 -28.01 -25.09
C PRO A 39 1.97 -29.10 -26.15
N SER A 40 0.79 -29.40 -26.70
CA SER A 40 0.69 -30.13 -27.96
C SER A 40 0.59 -29.12 -29.10
N TYR A 41 1.58 -29.14 -29.98
CA TYR A 41 1.56 -28.29 -31.17
C TYR A 41 0.35 -28.66 -32.04
N ASN A 42 -0.48 -27.66 -32.36
CA ASN A 42 -1.55 -27.79 -33.34
C ASN A 42 -1.43 -26.65 -34.35
N SER A 43 -1.14 -27.02 -35.59
CA SER A 43 -0.93 -26.08 -36.70
C SER A 43 -2.16 -25.21 -37.00
N LEU A 44 -3.38 -25.68 -36.71
CA LEU A 44 -4.61 -24.90 -36.93
C LEU A 44 -4.71 -23.66 -36.03
N HIS A 45 -3.88 -23.57 -34.99
CA HIS A 45 -3.83 -22.41 -34.07
C HIS A 45 -2.53 -21.61 -34.21
N ASP A 46 -1.73 -21.92 -35.23
CA ASP A 46 -0.48 -21.22 -35.46
C ASP A 46 -0.75 -19.87 -36.15
N PRO A 47 -0.41 -18.72 -35.52
CA PRO A 47 -0.59 -17.41 -36.12
C PRO A 47 0.19 -17.21 -37.41
N HIS A 48 1.33 -17.90 -37.57
CA HIS A 48 2.17 -17.82 -38.76
C HIS A 48 1.52 -18.53 -39.96
N LEU A 49 0.71 -19.57 -39.69
CA LEU A 49 -0.05 -20.27 -40.71
C LEU A 49 -1.43 -19.65 -40.98
N ARG A 50 -1.78 -18.56 -40.27
CA ARG A 50 -3.07 -17.88 -40.43
C ARG A 50 -3.34 -17.51 -41.89
N LYS A 51 -2.37 -16.93 -42.59
CA LYS A 51 -2.50 -16.55 -44.03
C LYS A 51 -2.78 -17.77 -44.92
N TYR A 52 -2.13 -18.90 -44.65
CA TYR A 52 -2.32 -20.14 -45.39
C TYR A 52 -3.73 -20.69 -45.21
N TYR A 53 -4.20 -20.78 -43.96
CA TYR A 53 -5.53 -21.28 -43.63
C TYR A 53 -6.67 -20.32 -43.97
N HIS A 54 -6.38 -19.04 -44.24
CA HIS A 54 -7.38 -18.07 -44.68
C HIS A 54 -7.76 -18.20 -46.16
N ARG A 55 -7.04 -19.00 -46.95
CA ARG A 55 -7.39 -19.26 -48.34
C ARG A 55 -8.71 -20.05 -48.43
N LYS A 56 -9.56 -19.68 -49.40
CA LYS A 56 -10.92 -20.24 -49.55
C LYS A 56 -10.92 -21.75 -49.83
N ASP A 57 -9.95 -22.24 -50.60
CA ASP A 57 -9.75 -23.66 -50.89
C ASP A 57 -9.45 -24.46 -49.61
N MET A 58 -8.52 -23.98 -48.78
CA MET A 58 -8.16 -24.60 -47.51
C MET A 58 -9.31 -24.60 -46.51
N GLN A 59 -10.03 -23.49 -46.37
CA GLN A 59 -11.21 -23.44 -45.49
C GLN A 59 -12.31 -24.39 -45.94
N THR A 60 -12.47 -24.57 -47.26
CA THR A 60 -13.46 -25.52 -47.80
C THR A 60 -13.03 -26.96 -47.52
N LEU A 61 -11.73 -27.26 -47.66
CA LEU A 61 -11.18 -28.57 -47.33
C LEU A 61 -11.32 -28.90 -45.84
N LEU A 62 -10.97 -27.96 -44.95
CA LEU A 62 -11.05 -28.13 -43.50
C LEU A 62 -12.50 -28.31 -43.02
N ARG A 63 -13.46 -27.58 -43.61
CA ARG A 63 -14.89 -27.77 -43.34
C ARG A 63 -15.38 -29.14 -43.83
N LYS A 64 -15.03 -29.53 -45.06
CA LYS A 64 -15.38 -30.85 -45.61
C LYS A 64 -14.85 -31.99 -44.75
N ARG A 65 -13.65 -31.82 -44.17
CA ARG A 65 -13.02 -32.80 -43.28
C ARG A 65 -13.41 -32.65 -41.80
N ASN A 66 -14.36 -31.77 -41.46
CA ASN A 66 -14.84 -31.56 -40.08
C ASN A 66 -13.78 -31.11 -39.06
N PHE A 67 -12.70 -30.45 -39.50
CA PHE A 67 -11.69 -29.87 -38.59
C PHE A 67 -12.11 -28.52 -38.04
N ILE A 68 -12.93 -27.77 -38.78
CA ILE A 68 -13.44 -26.47 -38.37
C ILE A 68 -14.96 -26.40 -38.46
N THR A 69 -15.57 -25.54 -37.64
CA THR A 69 -17.00 -25.22 -37.68
C THR A 69 -17.33 -24.28 -38.84
N GLY A 70 -18.62 -24.02 -39.06
CA GLY A 70 -19.06 -23.01 -40.04
C GLY A 70 -18.52 -21.61 -39.73
N GLU A 71 -18.30 -21.34 -38.43
CA GLU A 71 -17.80 -20.08 -37.88
C GLU A 71 -16.26 -20.01 -37.83
N LYS A 72 -15.57 -20.90 -38.57
CA LYS A 72 -14.11 -21.00 -38.63
C LYS A 72 -13.45 -21.29 -37.29
N GLU A 73 -14.17 -21.88 -36.35
CA GLU A 73 -13.60 -22.33 -35.09
C GLU A 73 -12.99 -23.71 -35.24
N VAL A 74 -11.86 -23.96 -34.60
CA VAL A 74 -11.19 -25.26 -34.65
C VAL A 74 -11.90 -26.21 -33.70
N ARG A 75 -12.37 -27.34 -34.22
CA ARG A 75 -12.97 -28.40 -33.41
C ARG A 75 -11.91 -29.07 -32.56
N CYS A 76 -12.25 -29.35 -31.31
CA CYS A 76 -11.38 -30.03 -30.37
C CYS A 76 -12.10 -31.19 -29.69
N SER A 77 -11.31 -32.07 -29.06
CA SER A 77 -11.86 -33.09 -28.17
C SER A 77 -12.35 -32.46 -26.86
N PHE A 78 -13.30 -33.12 -26.19
CA PHE A 78 -13.78 -32.68 -24.87
C PHE A 78 -12.64 -32.54 -23.84
N LYS A 79 -11.63 -33.41 -23.93
CA LYS A 79 -10.44 -33.38 -23.06
C LYS A 79 -9.62 -32.11 -23.29
N GLU A 80 -9.36 -31.75 -24.53
CA GLU A 80 -8.64 -30.52 -24.89
C GLU A 80 -9.42 -29.27 -24.48
N TYR A 81 -10.74 -29.28 -24.68
CA TYR A 81 -11.61 -28.18 -24.24
C TYR A 81 -11.52 -27.97 -22.72
N LYS A 82 -11.67 -29.04 -21.93
CA LYS A 82 -11.57 -28.94 -20.47
C LYS A 82 -10.18 -28.52 -19.98
N MET A 83 -9.12 -28.95 -20.64
CA MET A 83 -7.76 -28.47 -20.33
C MET A 83 -7.63 -26.97 -20.60
N HIS A 84 -8.13 -26.50 -21.74
CA HIS A 84 -8.11 -25.08 -22.09
C HIS A 84 -8.92 -24.24 -21.10
N GLN A 85 -10.12 -24.68 -20.72
CA GLN A 85 -10.95 -23.99 -19.72
C GLN A 85 -10.24 -23.86 -18.37
N ARG A 86 -9.62 -24.94 -17.86
CA ARG A 86 -8.83 -24.90 -16.62
C ARG A 86 -7.66 -23.92 -16.69
N TYR A 87 -7.04 -23.78 -17.85
CA TYR A 87 -5.98 -22.82 -18.05
C TYR A 87 -6.49 -21.37 -18.01
N LEU A 88 -7.58 -21.07 -18.68
CA LEU A 88 -8.18 -19.73 -18.64
C LEU A 88 -8.57 -19.36 -17.21
N GLU A 89 -9.17 -20.30 -16.46
CA GLU A 89 -9.47 -20.14 -15.04
C GLU A 89 -8.20 -19.87 -14.21
N HIS A 90 -7.12 -20.59 -14.48
CA HIS A 90 -5.84 -20.38 -13.79
C HIS A 90 -5.23 -19.00 -14.08
N LEU A 91 -5.21 -18.59 -15.36
CA LEU A 91 -4.75 -17.27 -15.76
C LEU A 91 -5.58 -16.17 -15.10
N LYS A 92 -6.91 -16.31 -15.10
CA LYS A 92 -7.82 -15.39 -14.44
C LYS A 92 -7.49 -15.28 -12.95
N SER A 93 -7.28 -16.42 -12.28
CA SER A 93 -6.93 -16.43 -10.86
C SER A 93 -5.61 -15.72 -10.57
N ILE A 94 -4.59 -15.86 -11.44
CA ILE A 94 -3.32 -15.14 -11.28
C ILE A 94 -3.54 -13.65 -11.47
N ALA A 95 -4.22 -13.24 -12.54
CA ALA A 95 -4.50 -11.85 -12.83
C ALA A 95 -5.31 -11.18 -11.70
N ASP A 96 -6.32 -11.88 -11.17
CA ASP A 96 -7.12 -11.40 -10.05
C ASP A 96 -6.29 -11.27 -8.76
N ARG A 97 -5.31 -12.14 -8.51
CA ARG A 97 -4.40 -12.01 -7.37
C ARG A 97 -3.49 -10.79 -7.53
N THR A 98 -2.76 -10.73 -8.65
CA THR A 98 -1.81 -9.65 -8.94
C THR A 98 -2.49 -8.29 -8.93
N ASN A 99 -3.66 -8.18 -9.55
CA ASN A 99 -4.40 -6.92 -9.54
C ASN A 99 -4.84 -6.52 -8.12
N GLY A 100 -5.21 -7.49 -7.27
CA GLY A 100 -5.58 -7.22 -5.88
C GLY A 100 -4.41 -6.70 -5.05
N GLU A 101 -3.21 -7.23 -5.30
CA GLU A 101 -1.97 -6.74 -4.69
C GLU A 101 -1.64 -5.32 -5.15
N ILE A 102 -1.75 -5.03 -6.46
CA ILE A 102 -1.53 -3.70 -7.02
C ILE A 102 -2.52 -2.68 -6.42
N GLN A 103 -3.82 -2.99 -6.43
CA GLN A 103 -4.86 -2.13 -5.84
C GLN A 103 -4.61 -1.88 -4.35
N ARG A 104 -4.22 -2.92 -3.59
CA ARG A 104 -3.87 -2.79 -2.16
C ARG A 104 -2.68 -1.85 -1.97
N SER A 105 -1.62 -2.03 -2.74
CA SER A 105 -0.40 -1.20 -2.69
C SER A 105 -0.71 0.26 -3.01
N LYS A 106 -1.55 0.52 -4.03
CA LYS A 106 -2.00 1.88 -4.36
C LYS A 106 -2.78 2.55 -3.23
N MET A 107 -3.72 1.84 -2.61
CA MET A 107 -4.46 2.36 -1.45
C MET A 107 -3.55 2.61 -0.25
N ARG A 108 -2.54 1.76 -0.02
CA ARG A 108 -1.55 1.96 1.04
C ARG A 108 -0.67 3.18 0.77
N LEU A 109 -0.15 3.31 -0.45
CA LEU A 109 0.64 4.45 -0.88
C LEU A 109 -0.14 5.76 -0.76
N PHE A 110 -1.44 5.74 -1.10
CA PHE A 110 -2.32 6.88 -0.88
C PHE A 110 -2.33 7.36 0.59
N LEU A 111 -2.45 6.44 1.55
CA LEU A 111 -2.44 6.79 2.97
C LEU A 111 -1.10 7.35 3.44
N GLU A 112 -0.01 6.81 2.93
CA GLU A 112 1.35 7.30 3.21
C GLU A 112 1.53 8.72 2.69
N LYS A 113 1.14 8.98 1.44
CA LYS A 113 1.21 10.30 0.81
C LYS A 113 0.27 11.32 1.48
N GLN A 114 -0.88 10.88 1.99
CA GLN A 114 -1.77 11.71 2.79
C GLN A 114 -1.15 12.09 4.14
N GLN A 115 -0.38 11.19 4.77
CA GLN A 115 0.35 11.50 6.00
C GLN A 115 1.50 12.49 5.76
N GLU A 116 2.15 12.43 4.60
CA GLU A 116 3.20 13.38 4.18
C GLU A 116 2.64 14.78 3.82
N GLY A 117 1.31 14.92 3.71
CA GLY A 117 0.66 16.17 3.33
C GLY A 117 0.69 16.47 1.84
N LEU A 118 1.09 15.50 1.00
CA LEU A 118 1.10 15.63 -0.45
C LEU A 118 -0.29 15.46 -1.06
N ILE A 119 -1.19 14.77 -0.34
CA ILE A 119 -2.57 14.58 -0.72
C ILE A 119 -3.47 15.36 0.24
N PRO A 120 -4.43 16.15 -0.28
CA PRO A 120 -5.43 16.83 0.54
C PRO A 120 -6.18 15.90 1.52
N LEU A 121 -6.49 16.39 2.73
CA LEU A 121 -7.16 15.60 3.77
C LEU A 121 -8.65 15.35 3.49
N ASP A 122 -9.25 16.11 2.58
CA ASP A 122 -10.63 15.94 2.10
C ASP A 122 -10.78 14.72 1.18
N MET A 123 -9.69 14.30 0.52
CA MET A 123 -9.69 13.08 -0.28
C MET A 123 -9.63 11.87 0.64
N THR A 124 -10.61 10.97 0.52
CA THR A 124 -10.72 9.78 1.35
C THR A 124 -10.30 8.52 0.60
N LEU A 125 -10.02 7.44 1.34
CA LEU A 125 -9.85 6.11 0.75
C LEU A 125 -11.05 5.65 -0.08
N THR A 126 -12.24 6.16 0.22
CA THR A 126 -13.44 5.87 -0.56
C THR A 126 -13.37 6.54 -1.92
N ASP A 127 -12.81 7.74 -2.02
CA ASP A 127 -12.60 8.43 -3.31
C ASP A 127 -11.51 7.72 -4.13
N MET A 128 -10.43 7.29 -3.48
CA MET A 128 -9.39 6.46 -4.12
C MET A 128 -9.98 5.14 -4.65
N ARG A 129 -10.89 4.51 -3.91
CA ARG A 129 -11.60 3.31 -4.35
C ARG A 129 -12.42 3.57 -5.63
N GLU A 130 -13.18 4.66 -5.66
CA GLU A 130 -13.99 5.00 -6.83
C GLU A 130 -13.11 5.37 -8.03
N GLN A 131 -11.96 6.02 -7.80
CA GLN A 131 -10.98 6.28 -8.85
C GLN A 131 -10.43 4.97 -9.45
N LEU A 132 -9.98 4.03 -8.61
CA LEU A 132 -9.50 2.72 -9.08
C LEU A 132 -10.58 1.97 -9.86
N LEU A 133 -11.84 2.02 -9.40
CA LEU A 133 -12.96 1.40 -10.10
C LEU A 133 -13.17 2.03 -11.49
N GLU A 134 -13.10 3.35 -11.61
CA GLU A 134 -13.29 4.02 -12.90
C GLU A 134 -12.10 3.81 -13.85
N GLU A 135 -10.87 3.74 -13.34
CA GLU A 135 -9.69 3.33 -14.13
C GLU A 135 -9.89 1.96 -14.78
N GLU A 136 -10.40 0.98 -14.03
CA GLU A 136 -10.64 -0.36 -14.58
C GLU A 136 -11.79 -0.39 -15.58
N VAL A 137 -12.88 0.33 -15.30
CA VAL A 137 -13.99 0.46 -16.25
C VAL A 137 -13.53 1.10 -17.56
N GLU A 138 -12.70 2.14 -17.50
CA GLU A 138 -12.19 2.78 -18.71
C GLU A 138 -11.26 1.84 -19.49
N CYS A 139 -10.47 1.02 -18.80
CA CYS A 139 -9.67 -0.01 -19.45
C CYS A 139 -10.54 -1.02 -20.21
N LEU A 140 -11.64 -1.50 -19.60
CA LEU A 140 -12.62 -2.35 -20.28
C LEU A 140 -13.26 -1.66 -21.48
N ARG A 141 -13.64 -0.38 -21.35
CA ARG A 141 -14.18 0.41 -22.47
C ARG A 141 -13.18 0.53 -23.61
N GLN A 142 -11.89 0.71 -23.33
CA GLN A 142 -10.85 0.76 -24.36
C GLN A 142 -10.74 -0.56 -25.12
N VAL A 143 -10.81 -1.70 -24.44
CA VAL A 143 -10.77 -3.00 -25.12
C VAL A 143 -12.03 -3.21 -25.97
N MET A 144 -13.21 -2.92 -25.43
CA MET A 144 -14.45 -2.97 -26.22
C MET A 144 -14.35 -2.11 -27.50
N ARG A 145 -13.81 -0.88 -27.40
CA ARG A 145 -13.58 -0.01 -28.57
C ARG A 145 -12.61 -0.66 -29.57
N ALA A 146 -11.54 -1.31 -29.11
CA ALA A 146 -10.56 -1.98 -29.96
C ALA A 146 -11.16 -3.20 -30.69
N GLU A 147 -12.10 -3.89 -30.06
CA GLU A 147 -12.85 -5.01 -30.66
C GLU A 147 -13.95 -4.54 -31.62
N GLY A 148 -14.11 -3.23 -31.79
CA GLY A 148 -15.06 -2.63 -32.73
C GLY A 148 -16.43 -2.35 -32.13
N PHE A 149 -16.60 -2.50 -30.82
CA PHE A 149 -17.80 -2.07 -30.11
C PHE A 149 -17.85 -0.54 -30.10
N ARG A 150 -18.79 0.04 -30.85
CA ARG A 150 -18.92 1.51 -31.03
C ARG A 150 -19.92 2.16 -30.05
N GLY A 151 -20.26 1.45 -28.98
CA GLY A 151 -21.32 1.88 -28.08
C GLY A 151 -22.71 1.65 -28.67
N THR A 152 -23.72 1.78 -27.81
CA THR A 152 -25.10 1.38 -28.04
C THR A 152 -25.64 1.91 -29.37
N ARG A 153 -25.70 1.03 -30.37
CA ARG A 153 -26.73 1.20 -31.39
C ARG A 153 -28.04 0.93 -30.66
N LYS A 154 -28.84 1.98 -30.44
CA LYS A 154 -30.20 1.82 -29.92
C LYS A 154 -30.84 0.64 -30.66
N TYR A 155 -31.24 -0.40 -29.92
CA TYR A 155 -31.90 -1.63 -30.36
C TYR A 155 -31.07 -2.86 -30.77
N ASP A 156 -29.77 -2.96 -30.47
CA ASP A 156 -29.06 -4.26 -30.57
C ASP A 156 -29.15 -5.05 -29.24
N PRO A 157 -29.79 -6.24 -29.20
CA PRO A 157 -29.86 -7.07 -28.00
C PRO A 157 -28.48 -7.48 -27.44
N GLU A 158 -27.46 -7.58 -28.30
CA GLU A 158 -26.10 -7.98 -27.89
C GLU A 158 -25.39 -6.83 -27.16
N ASP A 159 -25.58 -5.59 -27.63
CA ASP A 159 -25.06 -4.38 -26.98
C ASP A 159 -25.63 -4.24 -25.55
N TYR A 160 -26.92 -4.54 -25.37
CA TYR A 160 -27.57 -4.51 -24.06
C TYR A 160 -27.03 -5.58 -23.11
N ARG A 161 -26.74 -6.79 -23.62
CA ARG A 161 -26.16 -7.86 -22.79
C ARG A 161 -24.77 -7.47 -22.29
N ILE A 162 -23.93 -6.95 -23.17
CA ILE A 162 -22.57 -6.50 -22.84
C ILE A 162 -22.61 -5.38 -21.79
N GLU A 163 -23.52 -4.42 -21.94
CA GLU A 163 -23.70 -3.34 -20.97
C GLU A 163 -24.16 -3.87 -19.59
N MET A 164 -25.07 -4.85 -19.58
CA MET A 164 -25.52 -5.48 -18.34
C MET A 164 -24.40 -6.27 -17.65
N ASP A 165 -23.59 -7.01 -18.41
CA ASP A 165 -22.44 -7.75 -17.89
C ASP A 165 -21.38 -6.80 -17.31
N LEU A 166 -21.14 -5.65 -17.96
CA LEU A 166 -20.27 -4.60 -17.44
C LEU A 166 -20.78 -4.01 -16.12
N LEU A 167 -22.10 -3.77 -16.01
CA LEU A 167 -22.70 -3.30 -14.76
C LEU A 167 -22.57 -4.33 -13.64
N SER A 168 -22.82 -5.61 -13.94
CA SER A 168 -22.64 -6.72 -12.99
C SER A 168 -21.19 -6.77 -12.50
N TRP A 169 -20.23 -6.73 -13.44
CA TRP A 169 -18.81 -6.71 -13.13
C TRP A 169 -18.43 -5.50 -12.27
N LYS A 170 -18.94 -4.29 -12.57
CA LYS A 170 -18.66 -3.07 -11.79
C LYS A 170 -19.15 -3.21 -10.35
N VAL A 171 -20.28 -3.89 -10.12
CA VAL A 171 -20.81 -4.17 -8.78
C VAL A 171 -19.90 -5.15 -8.02
N GLU A 172 -19.48 -6.24 -8.68
CA GLU A 172 -18.59 -7.24 -8.10
C GLU A 172 -17.21 -6.65 -7.75
N GLU A 173 -16.62 -5.89 -8.66
CA GLU A 173 -15.31 -5.27 -8.48
C GLU A 173 -15.36 -4.19 -7.40
N ARG A 174 -16.42 -3.38 -7.33
CA ARG A 174 -16.61 -2.45 -6.21
C ARG A 174 -16.71 -3.18 -4.87
N ALA A 175 -17.38 -4.33 -4.81
CA ALA A 175 -17.46 -5.14 -3.59
C ALA A 175 -16.08 -5.72 -3.21
N ARG A 176 -15.28 -6.13 -4.18
CA ARG A 176 -13.90 -6.58 -4.00
C ARG A 176 -13.00 -5.46 -3.47
N LEU A 177 -13.04 -4.29 -4.10
CA LEU A 177 -12.29 -3.10 -3.69
C LEU A 177 -12.68 -2.62 -2.28
N ARG A 178 -13.96 -2.74 -1.87
CA ARG A 178 -14.37 -2.46 -0.48
C ARG A 178 -13.72 -3.40 0.54
N ARG A 179 -13.53 -4.68 0.20
CA ARG A 179 -12.83 -5.63 1.09
C ARG A 179 -11.36 -5.24 1.24
N ILE A 180 -10.70 -4.94 0.12
CA ILE A 180 -9.32 -4.45 0.11
C ILE A 180 -9.19 -3.15 0.93
N GLU A 181 -10.11 -2.19 0.71
CA GLU A 181 -10.15 -0.93 1.46
C GLU A 181 -10.24 -1.18 2.98
N ALA A 182 -11.13 -2.07 3.42
CA ALA A 182 -11.28 -2.41 4.83
C ALA A 182 -10.02 -3.06 5.43
N GLU A 183 -9.38 -3.96 4.68
CA GLU A 183 -8.12 -4.59 5.08
C GLU A 183 -6.99 -3.57 5.22
N VAL A 184 -6.83 -2.69 4.23
CA VAL A 184 -5.82 -1.62 4.23
C VAL A 184 -6.05 -0.67 5.42
N ARG A 185 -7.30 -0.25 5.66
CA ARG A 185 -7.66 0.59 6.83
C ARG A 185 -7.28 -0.09 8.14
N HIS A 186 -7.60 -1.38 8.26
CA HIS A 186 -7.33 -2.15 9.47
C HIS A 186 -5.82 -2.36 9.70
N GLU A 187 -5.07 -2.71 8.66
CA GLU A 187 -3.60 -2.81 8.69
C GLU A 187 -2.96 -1.48 9.08
N TRP A 188 -3.35 -0.39 8.41
CA TRP A 188 -2.84 0.95 8.68
C TRP A 188 -3.06 1.40 10.12
N ASN A 189 -4.27 1.19 10.64
CA ASN A 189 -4.61 1.54 12.02
C ASN A 189 -3.82 0.72 13.03
N ARG A 190 -3.64 -0.59 12.79
CA ARG A 190 -2.82 -1.46 13.64
C ARG A 190 -1.37 -1.00 13.66
N GLU A 191 -0.79 -0.71 12.50
CA GLU A 191 0.58 -0.21 12.40
C GLU A 191 0.75 1.12 13.14
N ARG A 192 -0.19 2.06 12.99
CA ARG A 192 -0.19 3.33 13.73
C ARG A 192 -0.24 3.09 15.25
N GLN A 193 -1.13 2.22 15.72
CA GLN A 193 -1.25 1.91 17.15
C GLN A 193 0.05 1.31 17.72
N LEU A 194 0.70 0.43 16.96
CA LEU A 194 1.98 -0.15 17.35
C LEU A 194 3.08 0.91 17.43
N ARG A 195 3.16 1.82 16.45
CA ARG A 195 4.09 2.95 16.47
C ARG A 195 3.87 3.84 17.69
N ASP A 196 2.63 4.24 17.96
CA ASP A 196 2.29 5.10 19.10
C ASP A 196 2.60 4.41 20.44
N ALA A 197 2.33 3.10 20.55
CA ALA A 197 2.65 2.31 21.74
C ALA A 197 4.15 2.22 21.99
N GLN A 198 4.93 2.01 20.93
CA GLN A 198 6.39 1.99 21.00
C GLN A 198 6.96 3.35 21.39
N GLU A 199 6.48 4.42 20.76
CA GLU A 199 6.92 5.78 21.08
C GLU A 199 6.61 6.14 22.54
N ARG A 200 5.43 5.76 23.06
CA ARG A 200 5.09 5.94 24.48
C ARG A 200 6.03 5.18 25.41
N ARG A 201 6.45 3.96 25.05
CA ARG A 201 7.42 3.18 25.83
C ARG A 201 8.77 3.87 25.85
N GLU A 202 9.26 4.32 24.70
CA GLU A 202 10.54 5.03 24.61
C GLU A 202 10.51 6.37 25.34
N ARG A 203 9.42 7.15 25.21
CA ARG A 203 9.21 8.38 26.00
C ARG A 203 9.24 8.10 27.50
N LYS A 204 8.57 7.06 27.99
CA LYS A 204 8.60 6.66 29.41
C LYS A 204 10.00 6.27 29.87
N LYS A 205 10.74 5.49 29.08
CA LYS A 205 12.14 5.12 29.36
C LYS A 205 13.02 6.37 29.45
N HIS A 206 12.91 7.27 28.48
CA HIS A 206 13.64 8.53 28.45
C HIS A 206 13.31 9.40 29.66
N THR A 207 12.02 9.62 29.97
CA THR A 207 11.61 10.38 31.15
C THR A 207 12.10 9.76 32.46
N ALA A 208 12.05 8.43 32.60
CA ALA A 208 12.56 7.73 33.77
C ALA A 208 14.08 7.88 33.92
N MET A 209 14.82 7.78 32.81
CA MET A 209 16.26 8.02 32.78
C MET A 209 16.59 9.46 33.21
N VAL A 210 15.95 10.46 32.59
CA VAL A 210 16.15 11.87 32.94
C VAL A 210 15.86 12.11 34.42
N ARG A 211 14.75 11.58 34.95
CA ARG A 211 14.42 11.66 36.39
C ARG A 211 15.53 11.06 37.27
N LYS A 212 16.04 9.87 36.95
CA LYS A 212 17.14 9.24 37.70
C LYS A 212 18.40 10.10 37.69
N CYS A 213 18.79 10.63 36.53
CA CYS A 213 19.95 11.53 36.41
C CYS A 213 19.77 12.81 37.24
N THR A 214 18.58 13.42 37.23
CA THR A 214 18.30 14.64 38.01
C THR A 214 18.37 14.40 39.51
N VAL A 215 17.83 13.28 40.01
CA VAL A 215 17.91 12.92 41.43
C VAL A 215 19.35 12.71 41.85
N HIS A 216 20.14 12.00 41.04
CA HIS A 216 21.56 11.79 41.33
C HIS A 216 22.34 13.12 41.37
N GLN A 217 22.09 14.03 40.43
CA GLN A 217 22.71 15.37 40.46
C GLN A 217 22.35 16.15 41.73
N LEU A 218 21.10 16.11 42.16
CA LEU A 218 20.68 16.77 43.41
C LEU A 218 21.37 16.15 44.64
N GLN A 219 21.51 14.83 44.70
CA GLN A 219 22.22 14.16 45.79
C GLN A 219 23.71 14.54 45.83
N VAL A 220 24.36 14.64 44.66
CA VAL A 220 25.76 15.10 44.57
C VAL A 220 25.89 16.55 45.06
N ILE A 221 24.96 17.43 44.67
CA ILE A 221 24.93 18.82 45.14
C ILE A 221 24.71 18.89 46.66
N GLU A 222 23.81 18.08 47.21
CA GLU A 222 23.53 18.04 48.65
C GLU A 222 24.74 17.54 49.46
N GLN A 223 25.42 16.48 48.98
CA GLN A 223 26.65 16.00 49.60
C GLN A 223 27.77 17.04 49.53
N ALA A 224 27.90 17.77 48.42
CA ALA A 224 28.86 18.86 48.30
C ALA A 224 28.57 19.97 49.32
N LYS A 225 27.30 20.38 49.48
CA LYS A 225 26.90 21.38 50.49
C LYS A 225 27.19 20.92 51.92
N LEU A 226 26.87 19.68 52.28
CA LEU A 226 27.19 19.13 53.60
C LEU A 226 28.70 19.06 53.87
N SER A 227 29.51 18.80 52.83
CA SER A 227 30.97 18.83 52.94
C SER A 227 31.50 20.26 53.10
N GLU A 228 30.93 21.24 52.40
CA GLU A 228 31.27 22.66 52.54
C GLU A 228 30.90 23.19 53.93
N ASP A 229 29.73 22.83 54.44
CA ASP A 229 29.27 23.22 55.79
C ASP A 229 30.19 22.64 56.88
N SER A 230 30.63 21.38 56.74
CA SER A 230 31.61 20.75 57.64
C SER A 230 32.97 21.47 57.63
N VAL A 231 33.47 21.83 56.44
CA VAL A 231 34.73 22.58 56.27
C VAL A 231 34.60 24.01 56.82
N MET A 232 33.44 24.65 56.68
CA MET A 232 33.15 25.97 57.26
C MET A 232 33.04 25.91 58.79
N GLU A 233 32.48 24.84 59.34
CA GLU A 233 32.38 24.61 60.78
C GLU A 233 33.74 24.28 61.43
N GLU A 234 34.62 23.55 60.73
CA GLU A 234 36.03 23.40 61.14
C GLU A 234 36.81 24.73 61.05
N ARG A 235 36.62 25.52 59.99
CA ARG A 235 37.23 26.86 59.89
C ARG A 235 36.77 27.79 61.02
N ASN A 236 35.51 27.73 61.41
CA ASN A 236 34.98 28.53 62.52
C ASN A 236 35.51 28.08 63.89
N LYS A 237 35.96 26.83 64.05
CA LYS A 237 36.67 26.39 65.28
C LYS A 237 38.10 26.92 65.36
N ILE A 238 38.74 27.19 64.23
CA ILE A 238 40.10 27.74 64.17
C ILE A 238 40.11 29.26 64.43
N TYR A 239 39.03 29.98 64.06
CA TYR A 239 38.92 31.41 64.29
C TYR A 239 38.20 31.74 65.62
N LYS A 240 38.97 31.83 66.71
CA LYS A 240 38.50 32.37 67.99
C LYS A 240 38.71 33.91 67.95
N PRO A 241 37.67 34.75 67.83
CA PRO A 241 37.87 36.19 67.80
C PRO A 241 38.44 36.67 69.14
N PRO A 242 39.40 37.62 69.14
CA PRO A 242 39.96 38.14 70.37
C PRO A 242 38.89 38.88 71.17
N SER A 243 38.79 38.49 72.44
CA SER A 243 37.98 39.16 73.47
C SER A 243 38.29 40.66 73.50
N ARG A 244 37.28 41.48 73.20
CA ARG A 244 37.30 42.92 73.51
C ARG A 244 36.47 43.17 74.76
N ASN A 245 37.15 43.50 75.84
CA ASN A 245 36.57 44.09 77.03
C ASN A 245 36.16 45.55 76.76
N SER A 246 35.00 45.90 77.33
CA SER A 246 34.54 47.21 77.81
C SER A 246 34.40 48.39 76.83
N ALA A 247 33.18 48.91 76.70
CA ALA A 247 32.82 50.25 77.21
C ALA A 247 31.33 50.61 77.00
N LYS A 248 30.68 50.93 78.12
CA LYS A 248 29.72 52.03 78.39
C LYS A 248 28.49 52.25 77.47
N LYS A 249 27.32 51.93 78.06
CA LYS A 249 26.07 52.72 78.21
C LYS A 249 25.76 53.83 77.19
N THR A 250 24.54 53.84 76.65
CA THR A 250 23.50 54.84 76.98
C THR A 250 22.09 54.35 76.59
N ASN A 251 21.10 54.83 77.34
CA ASN A 251 19.68 54.47 77.29
C ASN A 251 18.96 55.10 76.10
N LEU A 252 17.87 54.47 75.63
CA LEU A 252 16.60 55.13 75.31
C LEU A 252 15.46 54.09 75.22
N THR A 253 14.33 54.50 75.77
CA THR A 253 13.12 53.77 76.15
C THR A 253 12.14 53.51 74.98
N PRO A 254 11.02 52.77 75.20
CA PRO A 254 10.39 51.93 74.18
C PRO A 254 9.20 52.59 73.48
N SER A 255 8.81 52.05 72.32
CA SER A 255 7.46 52.27 71.79
C SER A 255 6.86 51.00 71.17
N ARG A 256 5.58 50.87 71.47
CA ARG A 256 4.60 49.81 71.27
C ARG A 256 4.04 49.85 69.84
N ASN A 257 3.61 48.71 69.30
CA ASN A 257 2.34 48.44 68.58
C ASN A 257 2.49 47.28 67.57
N THR A 258 1.91 46.10 67.88
CA THR A 258 0.63 45.53 67.37
C THR A 258 0.68 44.93 65.96
N THR A 259 0.52 43.60 65.92
CA THR A 259 -0.28 42.76 65.00
C THR A 259 -0.78 43.35 63.67
N LYS A 260 -0.48 42.66 62.55
CA LYS A 260 -1.48 41.92 61.72
C LYS A 260 -0.89 41.40 60.40
N THR A 261 -1.22 40.14 60.16
CA THR A 261 -1.52 39.40 58.92
C THR A 261 -1.73 40.22 57.64
N ALA A 262 -1.08 39.83 56.54
CA ALA A 262 -1.71 39.41 55.26
C ALA A 262 -0.67 39.23 54.14
N ALA A 263 -0.78 38.10 53.42
CA ALA A 263 -0.23 37.90 52.07
C ALA A 263 -0.94 38.87 51.06
N PRO A 264 -0.53 39.07 49.78
CA PRO A 264 -0.32 37.98 48.82
C PRO A 264 0.66 38.23 47.64
N SER A 265 0.80 37.18 46.82
CA SER A 265 0.87 37.21 45.34
C SER A 265 2.06 37.89 44.66
N LEU A 266 2.94 37.06 44.07
CA LEU A 266 3.67 37.44 42.84
C LEU A 266 3.63 36.28 41.84
N GLN A 267 3.02 36.55 40.69
CA GLN A 267 3.10 35.76 39.47
C GLN A 267 4.51 35.82 38.86
N PRO A 268 4.90 34.82 38.03
CA PRO A 268 6.21 34.78 37.40
C PRO A 268 6.24 35.60 36.11
N THR A 269 7.21 36.49 35.99
CA THR A 269 7.59 37.09 34.70
C THR A 269 8.74 36.30 34.10
N ASP A 270 8.45 35.62 32.99
CA ASP A 270 9.43 35.01 32.09
C ASP A 270 10.37 36.07 31.52
N ARG A 271 11.66 35.93 31.82
CA ARG A 271 12.74 36.44 30.97
C ARG A 271 14.03 35.73 31.34
N VAL A 272 14.64 35.02 30.38
CA VAL A 272 16.05 35.17 29.96
C VAL A 272 16.49 33.94 29.14
N GLN A 273 16.65 34.22 27.84
CA GLN A 273 17.78 33.90 26.97
C GLN A 273 18.18 32.44 26.71
N SER A 274 17.91 32.07 25.46
CA SER A 274 18.68 31.22 24.56
C SER A 274 20.18 31.08 24.86
N PHE A 275 20.67 29.83 24.84
CA PHE A 275 22.00 29.52 24.31
C PHE A 275 21.93 28.37 23.30
N VAL A 276 22.47 28.69 22.12
CA VAL A 276 22.61 27.89 20.92
C VAL A 276 23.69 26.83 21.14
N ILE A 277 23.36 25.55 20.95
CA ILE A 277 24.36 24.49 20.79
C ILE A 277 24.37 24.05 19.33
N ARG A 278 25.50 24.31 18.67
CA ARG A 278 25.79 23.91 17.27
C ARG A 278 25.92 22.38 17.18
N PRO A 279 25.39 21.74 16.11
CA PRO A 279 25.53 20.30 15.93
C PRO A 279 26.93 19.91 15.44
N ARG A 280 27.44 18.83 16.03
CA ARG A 280 28.71 18.17 15.69
C ARG A 280 28.52 17.32 14.43
N LYS A 281 29.37 17.56 13.44
CA LYS A 281 29.46 16.83 12.17
C LYS A 281 29.64 15.33 12.41
N GLN A 282 28.79 14.50 11.80
CA GLN A 282 29.07 13.08 11.58
C GLN A 282 29.43 12.84 10.13
N THR A 283 30.51 12.08 9.99
CA THR A 283 31.22 11.68 8.79
C THR A 283 30.35 10.80 7.90
N GLN A 284 30.35 11.10 6.60
CA GLN A 284 29.68 10.34 5.56
C GLN A 284 30.43 9.02 5.32
N VAL A 285 29.70 7.91 5.31
CA VAL A 285 30.09 6.68 4.60
C VAL A 285 29.13 6.53 3.43
N THR A 286 29.70 6.69 2.24
CA THR A 286 29.10 6.47 0.93
C THR A 286 28.64 5.02 0.75
N GLN A 287 27.36 4.83 0.47
CA GLN A 287 26.89 3.79 -0.45
C GLN A 287 25.86 4.41 -1.39
N ALA A 288 26.20 4.43 -2.67
CA ALA A 288 25.38 4.90 -3.76
C ALA A 288 24.37 3.81 -4.16
N ALA A 289 23.10 4.18 -4.24
CA ALA A 289 22.09 3.49 -5.04
C ALA A 289 20.98 4.51 -5.38
N SER A 290 20.91 4.92 -6.64
CA SER A 290 19.88 5.80 -7.18
C SER A 290 18.49 5.12 -7.19
N PRO A 291 17.39 5.84 -6.90
CA PRO A 291 16.04 5.39 -7.20
C PRO A 291 15.40 6.32 -8.24
N GLU A 292 15.63 6.07 -9.53
CA GLU A 292 14.91 6.78 -10.61
C GLU A 292 14.37 5.84 -11.70
N GLN A 293 14.30 4.53 -11.46
CA GLN A 293 13.83 3.58 -12.48
C GLN A 293 12.65 2.68 -12.08
N ASN A 294 12.10 2.79 -10.86
CA ASN A 294 11.05 1.87 -10.40
C ASN A 294 9.61 2.31 -10.75
N SER A 295 9.33 3.59 -11.00
CA SER A 295 7.95 4.00 -11.33
C SER A 295 7.53 3.60 -12.75
N ALA A 296 8.45 3.68 -13.72
CA ALA A 296 8.15 3.35 -15.12
C ALA A 296 7.92 1.84 -15.36
N VAL A 297 8.56 0.99 -14.55
CA VAL A 297 8.41 -0.48 -14.66
C VAL A 297 7.10 -0.94 -14.01
N GLU A 298 6.68 -0.32 -12.91
CA GLU A 298 5.38 -0.63 -12.27
C GLU A 298 4.21 -0.21 -13.17
N ASP A 299 4.28 0.95 -13.83
CA ASP A 299 3.25 1.40 -14.76
C ASP A 299 3.14 0.50 -16.01
N GLU A 300 4.26 0.00 -16.54
CA GLU A 300 4.25 -0.92 -17.69
C GLU A 300 3.74 -2.33 -17.31
N VAL A 301 4.13 -2.83 -16.14
CA VAL A 301 3.67 -4.14 -15.62
C VAL A 301 2.18 -4.07 -15.27
N GLU A 302 1.70 -2.95 -14.74
CA GLU A 302 0.30 -2.73 -14.43
C GLU A 302 -0.56 -2.61 -15.69
N GLU A 303 -0.13 -1.86 -16.71
CA GLU A 303 -0.87 -1.76 -17.99
C GLU A 303 -0.91 -3.11 -18.74
N ARG A 304 0.13 -3.93 -18.61
CA ARG A 304 0.21 -5.28 -19.21
C ARG A 304 -0.60 -6.33 -18.43
N SER A 305 -0.58 -6.26 -17.10
CA SER A 305 -1.45 -7.09 -16.23
C SER A 305 -2.94 -6.78 -16.51
N ARG A 306 -3.27 -5.50 -16.70
CA ARG A 306 -4.62 -5.06 -17.10
C ARG A 306 -5.02 -5.59 -18.49
N LYS A 307 -4.16 -5.53 -19.51
CA LYS A 307 -4.43 -6.06 -20.86
C LYS A 307 -4.65 -7.59 -20.88
N SER A 308 -3.89 -8.34 -20.08
CA SER A 308 -4.03 -9.81 -19.99
C SER A 308 -5.29 -10.26 -19.23
N ARG A 309 -5.70 -9.54 -18.18
CA ARG A 309 -6.97 -9.78 -17.47
C ARG A 309 -8.19 -9.63 -18.39
N ILE A 310 -8.15 -8.64 -19.28
CA ILE A 310 -9.28 -8.34 -20.17
C ILE A 310 -9.39 -9.36 -21.32
N GLN A 311 -8.27 -9.83 -21.88
CA GLN A 311 -8.31 -10.91 -22.88
C GLN A 311 -8.88 -12.23 -22.34
N VAL A 312 -8.76 -12.48 -21.03
CA VAL A 312 -9.29 -13.70 -20.37
C VAL A 312 -10.76 -13.55 -19.96
N SER A 313 -11.28 -12.33 -19.84
CA SER A 313 -12.68 -12.08 -19.42
C SER A 313 -13.66 -11.92 -20.59
N VAL A 314 -13.17 -11.78 -21.83
CA VAL A 314 -13.97 -11.59 -23.06
C VAL A 314 -14.10 -12.88 -23.90
N VAL A 315 -13.46 -13.98 -23.50
CA VAL A 315 -13.52 -15.31 -24.16
C VAL A 315 -14.55 -16.22 -23.49
#